data_AF-A0A2V6NNH8-F1
#
_entry.id   AF-A0A2V6NNH8-F1
#
_cell.length_a   1.000
_cell.length_b   1.000
_cell.length_c   1.000
_cell.angle_alpha   90.00
_cell.angle_beta   90.00
_cell.angle_gamma   90.00
#
_symmetry.space_group_name_H-M   'P 1'
#
loop_
_entity.id
_entity.type
_entity.pdbx_description
1 polymer ?
#
loop_
_entity_poly.entity_id
_entity_poly.type
_entity_poly.pdbx_seq_one_letter_code
_entity_poly.pdbx_strand_id
1 'polypeptide(L)'
;MIAKFFLIAASIPMIAGSLFAQAAVSSSTNPQGSATPQPSPSVPENEGVAPRIPAIDDLDQAFKQSSLGKAADEARLHAQWRELSNRIINHPDLVESRAQAGRAKTDLEKRHRLRAYYTMFYDRMRAQAGSPELKNYIDTHKAQYLALLAQNRVRPSPAPPAGPAPGKQKEANAIASPKPKLRAPEPPLPQ
;
A
#
# COMPACT_ATOMS: atom_id res chain seq x y z
N MET A 1 30.19 19.19 45.00
CA MET A 1 29.41 20.13 44.16
C MET A 1 28.06 19.51 43.88
N ILE A 2 27.02 20.33 43.97
CA ILE A 2 25.61 19.97 44.18
C ILE A 2 24.88 19.62 42.87
N ALA A 3 23.92 18.72 43.03
CA ALA A 3 22.95 18.11 42.13
C ALA A 3 22.42 18.92 40.93
N LYS A 4 22.00 18.16 39.90
CA LYS A 4 20.87 18.51 39.04
C LYS A 4 20.16 17.24 38.56
N PHE A 5 19.16 16.84 39.31
CA PHE A 5 18.07 15.97 38.84
C PHE A 5 17.13 16.84 38.00
N PHE A 6 16.94 16.49 36.72
CA PHE A 6 15.86 17.05 35.91
C PHE A 6 14.80 15.97 35.71
N LEU A 7 13.73 16.12 36.47
CA LEU A 7 12.52 15.31 36.46
C LEU A 7 11.49 16.10 35.62
N ILE A 8 11.32 15.73 34.35
CA ILE A 8 10.28 16.31 33.48
C ILE A 8 9.09 15.35 33.47
N ALA A 9 8.13 15.62 34.35
CA ALA A 9 6.81 15.02 34.31
C ALA A 9 5.97 15.76 33.24
N ALA A 10 5.72 15.11 32.11
CA ALA A 10 4.77 15.59 31.11
C ALA A 10 3.44 14.86 31.30
N SER A 11 2.45 15.63 31.74
CA SER A 11 1.08 15.20 32.06
C SER A 11 0.32 14.73 30.82
N ILE A 12 -0.37 13.60 30.94
CA ILE A 12 -1.27 12.99 29.95
C ILE A 12 -2.66 13.61 30.11
N PRO A 13 -3.27 14.23 29.08
CA PRO A 13 -4.71 14.37 29.05
C PRO A 13 -5.33 13.13 28.38
N MET A 14 -5.98 12.29 29.20
CA MET A 14 -7.00 11.34 28.75
C MET A 14 -8.15 12.12 28.09
N ILE A 15 -8.49 11.79 26.84
CA ILE A 15 -9.80 12.15 26.28
C ILE A 15 -10.68 10.91 26.38
N ALA A 16 -11.62 10.99 27.30
CA ALA A 16 -12.67 10.03 27.57
C ALA A 16 -13.76 10.11 26.49
N GLY A 17 -14.29 8.93 26.14
CA GLY A 17 -15.72 8.69 25.89
C GLY A 17 -16.37 9.41 24.71
N SER A 18 -16.62 8.66 23.64
CA SER A 18 -17.89 8.83 22.91
C SER A 18 -18.65 7.53 22.94
N LEU A 19 -19.75 7.62 23.68
CA LEU A 19 -20.74 6.63 24.02
C LEU A 19 -21.42 6.07 22.76
N PHE A 20 -21.66 4.76 22.74
CA PHE A 20 -22.67 4.14 21.89
C PHE A 20 -24.05 4.76 22.17
N ALA A 21 -24.79 5.13 21.12
CA ALA A 21 -26.20 5.49 21.22
C ALA A 21 -27.03 4.74 20.16
N GLN A 22 -27.52 3.57 20.60
CA GLN A 22 -28.83 2.95 20.42
C GLN A 22 -29.49 2.88 19.03
N ALA A 23 -29.72 1.63 18.63
CA ALA A 23 -30.74 1.22 17.67
C ALA A 23 -32.13 1.62 18.14
N ALA A 24 -32.89 2.33 17.30
CA ALA A 24 -34.32 2.46 17.45
C ALA A 24 -35.00 1.36 16.63
N VAL A 25 -35.36 0.26 17.29
CA VAL A 25 -36.37 -0.68 16.78
C VAL A 25 -37.74 -0.08 17.08
N SER A 26 -38.43 0.41 16.06
CA SER A 26 -39.84 0.77 16.19
C SER A 26 -40.67 -0.52 16.15
N SER A 27 -40.85 -1.16 17.31
CA SER A 27 -41.94 -2.10 17.53
C SER A 27 -43.17 -1.33 17.98
N SER A 28 -43.96 -0.84 17.02
CA SER A 28 -45.33 -0.37 17.30
C SER A 28 -46.30 -1.46 16.88
N THR A 29 -46.71 -2.26 17.86
CA THR A 29 -47.88 -3.14 17.77
C THR A 29 -49.06 -2.40 18.37
N ASN A 30 -50.05 -2.04 17.56
CA ASN A 30 -51.41 -1.83 18.04
C ASN A 30 -52.39 -2.38 17.00
N PRO A 31 -53.33 -3.27 17.38
CA PRO A 31 -54.32 -3.81 16.46
C PRO A 31 -55.60 -2.96 16.46
N GLN A 32 -56.43 -3.21 15.44
CA GLN A 32 -57.86 -2.88 15.33
C GLN A 32 -58.27 -1.49 14.79
N GLY A 33 -58.95 -1.52 13.63
CA GLY A 33 -59.69 -0.38 13.07
C GLY A 33 -60.11 -0.60 11.62
N SER A 34 -61.40 -0.79 11.39
CA SER A 34 -62.10 -1.24 10.18
C SER A 34 -62.13 -0.27 8.99
N ALA A 35 -62.45 -0.84 7.81
CA ALA A 35 -63.17 -0.26 6.65
C ALA A 35 -62.36 0.33 5.45
N THR A 36 -62.53 -0.36 4.32
CA THR A 36 -62.27 -0.06 2.87
C THR A 36 -62.76 1.32 2.40
N PRO A 37 -62.21 1.94 1.32
CA PRO A 37 -62.18 1.37 -0.05
C PRO A 37 -60.91 1.62 -0.90
N GLN A 38 -60.75 0.77 -1.92
CA GLN A 38 -59.73 0.78 -2.98
C GLN A 38 -59.44 2.17 -3.57
N PRO A 39 -58.19 2.39 -4.00
CA PRO A 39 -57.95 2.66 -5.41
C PRO A 39 -57.07 1.55 -6.04
N SER A 40 -57.55 0.95 -7.14
CA SER A 40 -56.73 0.09 -8.00
C SER A 40 -55.50 0.85 -8.48
N PRO A 41 -54.26 0.38 -8.24
CA PRO A 41 -53.16 0.80 -9.07
C PRO A 41 -53.27 0.01 -10.38
N SER A 42 -53.47 0.73 -11.47
CA SER A 42 -53.24 0.24 -12.82
C SER A 42 -51.87 -0.45 -12.87
N VAL A 43 -51.88 -1.76 -13.10
CA VAL A 43 -50.68 -2.55 -13.40
C VAL A 43 -50.17 -2.05 -14.75
N PRO A 44 -48.93 -1.53 -14.87
CA PRO A 44 -48.33 -1.41 -16.17
C PRO A 44 -48.09 -2.82 -16.71
N GLU A 45 -48.78 -3.17 -17.78
CA GLU A 45 -48.43 -4.29 -18.65
C GLU A 45 -46.99 -4.08 -19.13
N ASN A 46 -46.04 -4.73 -18.46
CA ASN A 46 -44.74 -5.00 -19.01
C ASN A 46 -44.46 -6.48 -18.78
N GLU A 47 -45.07 -7.32 -19.63
CA GLU A 47 -44.61 -8.68 -19.81
C GLU A 47 -43.17 -8.64 -20.32
N GLY A 48 -42.29 -9.35 -19.60
CA GLY A 48 -41.01 -9.78 -20.15
C GLY A 48 -39.78 -9.26 -19.43
N VAL A 49 -39.61 -9.60 -18.15
CA VAL A 49 -38.50 -10.40 -17.62
C VAL A 49 -38.78 -10.53 -16.13
N ALA A 50 -39.30 -11.69 -15.70
CA ALA A 50 -39.26 -12.04 -14.28
C ALA A 50 -37.81 -11.88 -13.80
N PRO A 51 -37.55 -11.23 -12.64
CA PRO A 51 -36.19 -11.09 -12.13
C PRO A 51 -35.58 -12.48 -12.03
N ARG A 52 -34.68 -12.78 -12.97
CA ARG A 52 -34.08 -14.10 -13.12
C ARG A 52 -33.24 -14.30 -11.87
N ILE A 53 -33.73 -15.13 -10.95
CA ILE A 53 -33.02 -15.44 -9.72
C ILE A 53 -31.64 -15.94 -10.18
N PRO A 54 -30.55 -15.26 -9.79
CA PRO A 54 -29.22 -15.64 -10.25
C PRO A 54 -28.94 -17.08 -9.85
N ALA A 55 -28.20 -17.82 -10.68
CA ALA A 55 -27.75 -19.15 -10.29
C ALA A 55 -26.89 -19.04 -9.03
N ILE A 56 -26.89 -20.09 -8.20
CA ILE A 56 -26.11 -20.10 -6.95
C ILE A 56 -24.62 -19.87 -7.23
N ASP A 57 -24.11 -20.37 -8.36
CA ASP A 57 -22.73 -20.11 -8.81
C ASP A 57 -22.47 -18.63 -9.16
N ASP A 58 -23.46 -17.93 -9.75
CA ASP A 58 -23.34 -16.49 -10.03
C ASP A 58 -23.33 -15.67 -8.73
N LEU A 59 -24.09 -16.10 -7.72
CA LEU A 59 -24.06 -15.50 -6.39
C LEU A 59 -22.73 -15.75 -5.68
N ASP A 60 -22.17 -16.96 -5.79
CA ASP A 60 -20.87 -17.29 -5.22
C ASP A 60 -19.74 -16.51 -5.92
N GLN A 61 -19.81 -16.34 -7.24
CA GLN A 61 -18.92 -15.45 -7.98
C GLN A 61 -19.12 -13.98 -7.58
N ALA A 62 -20.36 -13.51 -7.44
CA ALA A 62 -20.65 -12.15 -7.02
C ALA A 62 -20.20 -11.88 -5.56
N PHE A 63 -20.22 -12.88 -4.69
CA PHE A 63 -19.68 -12.79 -3.33
C PHE A 63 -18.15 -12.82 -3.31
N LYS A 64 -17.52 -13.57 -4.23
CA LYS A 64 -16.08 -13.52 -4.48
C LYS A 64 -15.65 -12.17 -5.10
N GLN A 65 -16.50 -11.56 -5.94
CA GLN A 65 -16.26 -10.24 -6.56
C GLN A 65 -16.52 -9.06 -5.61
N SER A 66 -17.59 -9.10 -4.82
CA SER A 66 -17.87 -8.13 -3.76
C SER A 66 -17.03 -8.46 -2.52
N SER A 67 -15.75 -8.14 -2.66
CA SER A 67 -14.62 -8.75 -1.96
C SER A 67 -14.49 -8.44 -0.45
N LEU A 68 -15.57 -8.55 0.34
CA LEU A 68 -15.48 -8.50 1.80
C LEU A 68 -14.52 -9.57 2.34
N GLY A 69 -14.51 -10.77 1.74
CA GLY A 69 -13.55 -11.82 2.08
C GLY A 69 -12.10 -11.42 1.79
N LYS A 70 -11.81 -10.93 0.57
CA LYS A 70 -10.45 -10.53 0.19
C LYS A 70 -9.96 -9.31 0.99
N ALA A 71 -10.82 -8.31 1.20
CA ALA A 71 -10.50 -7.13 2.00
C ALA A 71 -10.28 -7.50 3.47
N ALA A 72 -11.07 -8.44 4.02
CA ALA A 72 -10.85 -8.96 5.37
C ALA A 72 -9.51 -9.70 5.48
N ASP A 73 -9.15 -10.51 4.48
CA ASP A 73 -7.87 -11.21 4.45
C ASP A 73 -6.69 -10.25 4.33
N GLU A 74 -6.77 -9.25 3.46
CA GLU A 74 -5.75 -8.19 3.35
C GLU A 74 -5.63 -7.39 4.65
N ALA A 75 -6.74 -7.06 5.30
CA ALA A 75 -6.74 -6.38 6.59
C ALA A 75 -6.09 -7.25 7.68
N ARG A 76 -6.37 -8.56 7.70
CA ARG A 76 -5.76 -9.54 8.61
C ARG A 76 -4.26 -9.65 8.38
N LEU A 77 -3.81 -9.69 7.12
CA LEU A 77 -2.38 -9.72 6.77
C LEU A 77 -1.68 -8.42 7.14
N HIS A 78 -2.30 -7.28 6.85
CA HIS A 78 -1.75 -5.96 7.18
C HIS A 78 -1.66 -5.75 8.70
N ALA A 79 -2.64 -6.25 9.48
CA ALA A 79 -2.58 -6.21 10.94
C ALA A 79 -1.38 -7.02 11.48
N GLN A 80 -1.19 -8.25 11.01
CA GLN A 80 -0.03 -9.08 11.37
C GLN A 80 1.29 -8.42 10.97
N TRP A 81 1.35 -7.85 9.77
CA TRP A 81 2.51 -7.10 9.30
C TRP A 81 2.83 -5.91 10.20
N ARG A 82 1.81 -5.13 10.62
CA ARG A 82 2.00 -3.98 11.52
C ARG A 82 2.51 -4.42 12.89
N GLU A 83 1.94 -5.48 13.47
CA GLU A 83 2.40 -6.02 14.74
C GLU A 83 3.86 -6.44 14.67
N LEU A 84 4.24 -7.16 13.61
CA LEU A 84 5.60 -7.60 13.39
C LEU A 84 6.56 -6.43 13.15
N SER A 85 6.17 -5.45 12.34
CA SER A 85 6.91 -4.22 12.10
C SER A 85 7.20 -3.46 13.40
N ASN A 86 6.20 -3.29 14.27
CA ASN A 86 6.35 -2.58 15.54
C ASN A 86 7.33 -3.27 16.49
N ARG A 87 7.40 -4.60 16.47
CA ARG A 87 8.42 -5.35 17.24
C ARG A 87 9.82 -5.14 16.68
N ILE A 88 9.96 -5.17 15.35
CA ILE A 88 11.26 -5.16 14.68
C ILE A 88 11.88 -3.76 14.60
N ILE A 89 11.07 -2.71 14.39
CA ILE A 89 11.55 -1.36 14.07
C ILE A 89 12.48 -0.75 15.13
N ASN A 90 12.37 -1.20 16.38
CA ASN A 90 13.15 -0.71 17.51
C ASN A 90 14.43 -1.52 17.78
N HIS A 91 14.78 -2.51 16.95
CA HIS A 91 16.05 -3.21 17.09
C HIS A 91 17.24 -2.26 16.88
N PRO A 92 18.32 -2.38 17.69
CA PRO A 92 19.45 -1.44 17.66
C PRO A 92 20.08 -1.36 16.27
N ASP A 93 20.34 -2.50 15.62
CA ASP A 93 20.95 -2.57 14.28
C ASP A 93 20.14 -1.79 13.22
N LEU A 94 18.81 -1.83 13.33
CA LEU A 94 17.90 -1.13 12.41
C LEU A 94 17.85 0.36 12.70
N VAL A 95 17.85 0.75 13.97
CA VAL A 95 17.91 2.15 14.38
C VAL A 95 19.23 2.78 13.94
N GLU A 96 20.35 2.08 14.14
CA GLU A 96 21.67 2.53 13.72
C GLU A 96 21.78 2.68 12.21
N SER A 97 21.37 1.65 11.44
CA SER A 97 21.41 1.72 9.98
C SER A 97 20.49 2.81 9.41
N ARG A 98 19.32 3.03 10.03
CA ARG A 98 18.44 4.16 9.69
C ARG A 98 19.09 5.51 10.00
N ALA A 99 19.75 5.64 11.15
CA ALA A 99 20.47 6.85 11.53
C ALA A 99 21.66 7.12 10.58
N GLN A 100 22.40 6.08 10.20
CA GLN A 100 23.49 6.17 9.22
C GLN A 100 22.96 6.61 7.85
N ALA A 101 21.80 6.11 7.42
CA ALA A 101 21.15 6.57 6.19
C ALA A 101 20.76 8.06 6.28
N GLY A 102 20.28 8.52 7.45
CA GLY A 102 19.97 9.93 7.70
C GLY A 102 21.19 10.86 7.70
N ARG A 103 22.37 10.34 8.06
CA ARG A 103 23.66 11.07 8.05
C ARG A 103 24.38 11.08 6.69
N ALA A 104 23.79 10.49 5.65
CA ALA A 104 24.40 10.48 4.32
C ALA A 104 24.52 11.90 3.76
N LYS A 105 25.67 12.22 3.14
CA LYS A 105 25.91 13.55 2.58
C LYS A 105 25.35 13.70 1.18
N THR A 106 25.28 12.59 0.43
CA THR A 106 24.78 12.56 -0.95
C THR A 106 23.52 11.72 -1.06
N ASP A 107 22.68 12.03 -2.05
CA ASP A 107 21.47 11.25 -2.34
C ASP A 107 21.78 9.80 -2.74
N LEU A 108 22.87 9.58 -3.50
CA LEU A 108 23.32 8.24 -3.87
C LEU A 108 23.69 7.42 -2.63
N GLU A 109 24.51 7.97 -1.73
CA GLU A 109 24.84 7.32 -0.46
C GLU A 109 23.59 7.04 0.38
N LYS A 110 22.68 8.02 0.45
CA LYS A 110 21.42 7.88 1.20
C LYS A 110 20.60 6.72 0.67
N ARG A 111 20.39 6.63 -0.64
CA ARG A 111 19.65 5.52 -1.27
C ARG A 111 20.34 4.17 -1.07
N HIS A 112 21.67 4.12 -1.18
CA HIS A 112 22.44 2.90 -0.92
C HIS A 112 22.25 2.42 0.53
N ARG A 113 22.39 3.33 1.51
CA ARG A 113 22.18 3.03 2.92
C ARG A 113 20.73 2.67 3.23
N LEU A 114 19.75 3.35 2.61
CA LEU A 114 18.33 3.01 2.73
C LEU A 114 18.03 1.63 2.14
N ARG A 115 18.63 1.27 1.01
CA ARG A 115 18.51 -0.08 0.43
C ARG A 115 19.02 -1.13 1.41
N ALA A 116 20.20 -0.91 2.01
CA ALA A 116 20.73 -1.81 3.04
C ALA A 116 19.80 -1.90 4.26
N TYR A 117 19.29 -0.77 4.76
CA TYR A 117 18.32 -0.71 5.86
C TYR A 117 17.06 -1.54 5.56
N TYR A 118 16.40 -1.30 4.42
CA TYR A 118 15.18 -2.02 4.08
C TYR A 118 15.43 -3.50 3.84
N THR A 119 16.56 -3.88 3.23
CA THR A 119 16.94 -5.29 3.09
C THR A 119 17.02 -5.96 4.47
N MET A 120 17.76 -5.38 5.42
CA MET A 120 17.86 -5.93 6.78
C MET A 120 16.51 -5.96 7.52
N PHE A 121 15.70 -4.91 7.37
CA PHE A 121 14.37 -4.82 7.99
C PHE A 121 13.44 -5.93 7.51
N TYR A 122 13.32 -6.11 6.19
CA TYR A 122 12.44 -7.10 5.61
C TYR A 122 12.98 -8.53 5.75
N ASP A 123 14.30 -8.75 5.76
CA ASP A 123 14.88 -10.07 5.98
C ASP A 123 14.60 -10.56 7.41
N ARG A 124 14.69 -9.68 8.41
CA ARG A 124 14.31 -10.00 9.80
C ARG A 124 12.81 -10.27 9.92
N MET A 125 12.00 -9.45 9.25
CA MET A 125 10.55 -9.64 9.22
C MET A 125 10.17 -10.99 8.61
N ARG A 126 10.81 -11.36 7.49
CA ARG A 126 10.61 -12.65 6.83
C ARG A 126 11.05 -13.84 7.69
N ALA A 127 12.14 -13.69 8.45
CA ALA A 127 12.63 -14.72 9.36
C ALA A 127 11.67 -14.98 10.54
N GLN A 128 11.00 -13.94 11.05
CA GLN A 128 10.03 -14.03 12.15
C GLN A 128 8.60 -14.33 11.69
N ALA A 129 8.31 -14.22 10.39
CA ALA A 129 6.98 -14.52 9.86
C ALA A 129 6.65 -16.01 9.97
N GLY A 130 5.57 -16.33 10.69
CA GLY A 130 5.11 -17.72 10.89
C GLY A 130 4.34 -18.31 9.72
N SER A 131 3.64 -17.48 8.92
CA SER A 131 2.79 -17.93 7.82
C SER A 131 3.44 -17.68 6.44
N PRO A 132 3.21 -18.56 5.45
CA PRO A 132 3.72 -18.37 4.08
C PRO A 132 3.07 -17.17 3.37
N GLU A 133 1.78 -16.91 3.64
CA GLU A 133 1.07 -15.74 3.11
C GLU A 133 1.72 -14.43 3.56
N LEU A 134 2.07 -14.32 4.85
CA LEU A 134 2.74 -13.16 5.38
C LEU A 134 4.14 -13.00 4.79
N LYS A 135 4.88 -14.09 4.56
CA LYS A 135 6.18 -14.04 3.88
C LYS A 135 6.06 -13.46 2.47
N ASN A 136 5.08 -13.91 1.69
CA ASN A 136 4.83 -13.36 0.35
C ASN A 136 4.41 -11.88 0.39
N TYR A 137 3.58 -11.51 1.37
CA TYR A 137 3.19 -10.12 1.60
C TYR A 137 4.42 -9.24 1.92
N ILE A 138 5.31 -9.71 2.79
CA ILE A 138 6.58 -9.06 3.14
C ILE A 138 7.50 -8.93 1.93
N ASP A 139 7.65 -9.99 1.13
CA ASP A 139 8.51 -9.99 -0.06
C ASP A 139 7.99 -9.01 -1.13
N THR A 140 6.67 -8.89 -1.27
CA THR A 140 6.03 -7.90 -2.15
C THR A 140 6.32 -6.47 -1.69
N HIS A 141 6.14 -6.18 -0.40
CA HIS A 141 6.46 -4.87 0.18
C HIS A 141 7.96 -4.55 0.04
N LYS A 142 8.84 -5.51 0.30
CA LYS A 142 10.29 -5.37 0.10
C LYS A 142 10.59 -4.93 -1.34
N ALA A 143 10.05 -5.65 -2.33
CA ALA A 143 10.25 -5.31 -3.74
C ALA A 143 9.74 -3.91 -4.09
N GLN A 144 8.55 -3.54 -3.60
CA GLN A 144 7.97 -2.20 -3.81
C GLN A 144 8.87 -1.09 -3.26
N TYR A 145 9.31 -1.19 -2.00
CA TYR A 145 10.18 -0.17 -1.40
C TYR A 145 11.55 -0.08 -2.08
N LEU A 146 12.12 -1.22 -2.48
CA LEU A 146 13.38 -1.22 -3.22
C LEU A 146 13.24 -0.62 -4.62
N ALA A 147 12.11 -0.83 -5.28
CA ALA A 147 11.79 -0.20 -6.56
C ALA A 147 11.63 1.32 -6.44
N LEU A 148 11.00 1.81 -5.36
CA LEU A 148 10.89 3.25 -5.08
C LEU A 148 12.26 3.91 -4.87
N LEU A 149 13.25 3.17 -4.38
CA LEU A 149 14.62 3.66 -4.22
C LEU A 149 15.45 3.61 -5.50
N ALA A 150 15.01 2.90 -6.54
CA ALA A 150 15.72 2.83 -7.81
C ALA A 150 15.69 4.20 -8.51
N GLN A 151 16.85 4.66 -9.00
CA GLN A 151 16.93 5.92 -9.73
C GLN A 151 16.50 5.69 -11.18
N ASN A 152 15.34 6.24 -11.58
CA ASN A 152 14.76 5.99 -12.90
C ASN A 152 15.53 6.67 -14.05
N ARG A 153 16.29 7.75 -13.80
CA ARG A 153 16.75 8.68 -14.88
C ARG A 153 18.12 9.32 -14.74
N VAL A 154 19.09 8.68 -14.12
CA VAL A 154 20.49 9.06 -14.35
C VAL A 154 21.11 7.91 -15.09
N ARG A 155 21.68 8.22 -16.27
CA ARG A 155 22.22 7.29 -17.29
C ARG A 155 22.34 5.86 -16.76
N PRO A 156 21.62 4.86 -17.32
CA PRO A 156 21.72 3.49 -16.86
C PRO A 156 23.21 3.15 -16.72
N SER A 157 23.63 2.87 -15.48
CA SER A 157 24.95 2.30 -15.25
C SER A 157 25.03 1.07 -16.13
N PRO A 158 26.08 0.89 -16.95
CA PRO A 158 26.22 -0.32 -17.72
C PRO A 158 26.13 -1.48 -16.74
N ALA A 159 25.19 -2.39 -16.98
CA ALA A 159 25.12 -3.65 -16.27
C ALA A 159 26.51 -4.30 -16.35
N PRO A 160 26.98 -5.00 -15.29
CA PRO A 160 28.19 -5.81 -15.41
C PRO A 160 28.03 -6.69 -16.65
N PRO A 161 29.03 -6.74 -17.55
CA PRO A 161 28.91 -7.50 -18.78
C PRO A 161 28.58 -8.94 -18.42
N ALA A 162 27.42 -9.41 -18.87
CA ALA A 162 27.18 -10.83 -19.00
C ALA A 162 28.36 -11.38 -19.83
N GLY A 163 28.97 -12.47 -19.35
CA GLY A 163 30.17 -13.06 -19.92
C GLY A 163 30.07 -13.31 -21.44
N PRO A 164 31.21 -13.58 -22.09
CA PRO A 164 31.34 -13.52 -23.54
C PRO A 164 30.39 -14.52 -24.23
N ALA A 165 29.38 -14.00 -24.92
CA ALA A 165 28.70 -14.72 -25.97
C ALA A 165 29.54 -14.63 -27.26
N PRO A 166 29.84 -15.75 -27.95
CA PRO A 166 30.74 -15.73 -29.08
C PRO A 166 30.03 -15.25 -30.35
N GLY A 167 30.61 -14.21 -30.96
CA GLY A 167 30.73 -14.08 -32.42
C GLY A 167 29.51 -13.60 -33.20
N LYS A 168 29.61 -12.39 -33.76
CA LYS A 168 29.69 -12.17 -35.22
C LYS A 168 29.96 -10.68 -35.50
N GLN A 169 31.17 -10.41 -36.01
CA GLN A 169 31.53 -9.17 -36.67
C GLN A 169 30.96 -9.19 -38.11
N LYS A 170 30.38 -8.08 -38.54
CA LYS A 170 30.37 -7.56 -39.92
C LYS A 170 29.85 -6.12 -39.83
N GLU A 171 30.72 -5.12 -39.82
CA GLU A 171 31.39 -4.47 -40.96
C GLU A 171 30.57 -3.27 -41.48
N ALA A 172 31.31 -2.22 -41.82
CA ALA A 172 30.94 -0.81 -41.90
C ALA A 172 29.97 -0.45 -43.03
N ASN A 173 29.16 0.60 -42.85
CA ASN A 173 29.17 1.76 -43.77
C ASN A 173 28.28 2.96 -43.33
N ALA A 174 28.68 4.12 -43.83
CA ALA A 174 27.87 5.30 -44.17
C ALA A 174 27.34 6.24 -43.07
N ILE A 175 28.15 7.30 -42.85
CA ILE A 175 27.82 8.73 -42.82
C ILE A 175 26.32 9.07 -43.01
N ALA A 176 25.71 9.72 -42.01
CA ALA A 176 24.71 10.77 -42.21
C ALA A 176 24.43 11.54 -40.90
N SER A 177 25.01 12.73 -40.77
CA SER A 177 24.50 13.77 -39.86
C SER A 177 23.17 14.32 -40.41
N PRO A 178 22.20 14.63 -39.53
CA PRO A 178 21.44 15.87 -39.73
C PRO A 178 21.18 16.66 -38.43
N LYS A 179 21.65 17.92 -38.48
CA LYS A 179 21.16 19.19 -37.90
C LYS A 179 20.77 19.34 -36.41
N PRO A 180 21.10 20.51 -35.81
CA PRO A 180 20.89 20.80 -34.39
C PRO A 180 19.43 21.18 -34.12
N LYS A 181 18.83 20.65 -33.07
CA LYS A 181 17.50 21.09 -32.60
C LYS A 181 17.68 22.19 -31.54
N LEU A 182 17.27 23.38 -31.95
CA LEU A 182 16.89 24.58 -31.21
C LEU A 182 16.67 24.41 -29.70
N ARG A 183 17.36 25.24 -28.91
CA ARG A 183 17.18 25.48 -27.47
C ARG A 183 15.83 26.14 -27.23
N ALA A 184 14.98 25.57 -26.37
CA ALA A 184 13.76 26.23 -25.88
C ALA A 184 14.08 27.08 -24.62
N PRO A 185 13.44 28.25 -24.45
CA PRO A 185 13.74 29.19 -23.36
C PRO A 185 13.23 28.69 -21.99
N GLU A 186 14.04 28.96 -20.96
CA GLU A 186 13.77 28.72 -19.54
C GLU A 186 12.53 29.50 -19.05
N PRO A 187 11.61 28.88 -18.29
CA PRO A 187 10.59 29.62 -17.54
C PRO A 187 11.19 30.23 -16.25
N PRO A 188 10.83 31.47 -15.86
CA PRO A 188 11.40 32.13 -14.70
C PRO A 188 10.94 31.50 -13.37
N LEU A 189 11.85 31.49 -12.39
CA LEU A 189 11.61 31.09 -11.00
C LEU A 189 10.60 32.05 -10.31
N PRO A 190 9.68 31.53 -9.49
CA PRO A 190 8.88 32.35 -8.59
C PRO A 190 9.76 32.88 -7.44
N GLN A 191 9.62 34.19 -7.14
CA GLN A 191 10.18 34.82 -5.95
C GLN A 191 9.37 34.47 -4.70
#